data_AF-A0A2S6RMX9-F1
#
_entry.id   AF-A0A2S6RMX9-F1
#
_cell.length_a   1.000
_cell.length_b   1.000
_cell.length_c   1.000
_cell.angle_alpha   90.00
_cell.angle_beta   90.00
_cell.angle_gamma   90.00
#
_symmetry.space_group_name_H-M   'P 1'
#
loop_
_entity.id
_entity.type
_entity.pdbx_description
1 polymer ?
#
loop_
_entity_poly.entity_id
_entity_poly.type
_entity_poly.pdbx_seq_one_letter_code
_entity_poly.pdbx_strand_id
1 'polypeptide(L)'
;MTIINKEDFKIKKELNRPILSLDYGENKVGIAISDGNCSIALPSEVYIRNKTDKDFIYIKEFIKKNNVQAVIIGMPYNMDGSEGEKCFVVKNFTKKLLEFIDINIIYWDERMSTLAQEKILIDKDVTRKKRKKVIDKLAASYFLQSFLDFLKY
;
A
#
# COMPACT_ATOMS: atom_id res chain seq x y z
N MET A 1 -13.81 5.77 11.12
CA MET A 1 -13.70 4.38 10.62
C MET A 1 -12.62 3.64 11.41
N THR A 2 -12.43 2.34 11.16
CA THR A 2 -11.53 1.48 11.94
C THR A 2 -10.51 0.78 11.05
N ILE A 3 -9.52 0.17 11.68
CA ILE A 3 -8.72 -0.87 11.04
C ILE A 3 -9.61 -2.11 10.96
N ILE A 4 -9.77 -2.67 9.77
CA ILE A 4 -10.56 -3.89 9.54
C ILE A 4 -9.66 -4.98 8.97
N ASN A 5 -10.02 -6.24 9.24
CA ASN A 5 -9.31 -7.35 8.62
C ASN A 5 -9.65 -7.41 7.11
N LYS A 6 -8.81 -8.11 6.35
CA LYS A 6 -8.95 -8.25 4.89
C LYS A 6 -10.14 -9.13 4.51
N GLU A 7 -10.48 -10.13 5.31
CA GLU A 7 -11.60 -11.05 5.10
C GLU A 7 -12.97 -10.33 5.21
N ASP A 8 -13.17 -9.53 6.25
CA ASP A 8 -14.33 -8.69 6.50
C ASP A 8 -14.50 -7.65 5.39
N PHE A 9 -13.39 -7.08 4.90
CA PHE A 9 -13.45 -6.17 3.76
C PHE A 9 -13.88 -6.89 2.49
N LYS A 10 -13.34 -8.08 2.23
CA LYS A 10 -13.66 -8.90 1.05
C LYS A 10 -15.12 -9.31 0.98
N ILE A 11 -15.77 -9.52 2.11
CA ILE A 11 -17.20 -9.88 2.18
C ILE A 11 -18.11 -8.69 1.79
N LYS A 12 -17.61 -7.45 1.76
CA LYS A 12 -18.39 -6.29 1.34
C LYS A 12 -18.64 -6.31 -0.17
N LYS A 13 -19.92 -6.21 -0.57
CA LYS A 13 -20.37 -6.31 -1.96
C LYS A 13 -20.07 -5.09 -2.84
N GLU A 14 -19.78 -3.93 -2.27
CA GLU A 14 -19.63 -2.68 -3.03
C GLU A 14 -18.16 -2.31 -3.21
N LEU A 15 -17.50 -2.93 -4.20
CA LEU A 15 -16.18 -2.51 -4.69
C LEU A 15 -16.33 -1.67 -5.96
N ASN A 16 -16.80 -0.43 -5.82
CA ASN A 16 -17.12 0.47 -6.94
C ASN A 16 -16.27 1.73 -6.99
N ARG A 17 -15.27 1.81 -6.11
CA ARG A 17 -14.38 2.97 -5.96
C ARG A 17 -12.94 2.52 -5.80
N PRO A 18 -11.97 3.37 -6.16
CA PRO A 18 -10.56 3.04 -6.06
C PRO A 18 -10.12 2.67 -4.64
N ILE A 19 -9.15 1.76 -4.56
CA ILE A 19 -8.43 1.43 -3.34
C ILE A 19 -7.03 2.05 -3.44
N LEU A 20 -6.61 2.70 -2.36
CA LEU A 20 -5.29 3.31 -2.24
C LEU A 20 -4.35 2.35 -1.50
N SER A 21 -3.09 2.33 -1.89
CA SER A 21 -2.05 1.64 -1.15
C SER A 21 -0.95 2.60 -0.73
N LEU A 22 -0.47 2.43 0.51
CA LEU A 22 0.61 3.20 1.09
C LEU A 22 1.73 2.27 1.56
N ASP A 23 2.89 2.37 0.92
CA ASP A 23 4.17 1.80 1.39
C ASP A 23 4.87 2.85 2.25
N TYR A 24 4.74 2.74 3.58
CA TYR A 24 5.25 3.73 4.52
C TYR A 24 6.72 3.47 4.86
N GLY A 25 7.61 4.21 4.20
CA GLY A 25 9.04 4.23 4.48
C GLY A 25 9.46 5.38 5.41
N GLU A 26 10.74 5.36 5.79
CA GLU A 26 11.35 6.35 6.69
C GLU A 26 11.33 7.78 6.12
N ASN A 27 11.63 7.93 4.82
CA ASN A 27 11.75 9.26 4.18
C ASN A 27 10.71 9.50 3.06
N LYS A 28 10.03 8.45 2.63
CA LYS A 28 9.11 8.48 1.50
C LYS A 28 7.92 7.57 1.75
N VAL A 29 6.80 7.89 1.11
CA VAL A 29 5.62 7.02 1.04
C VAL A 29 5.39 6.67 -0.42
N GLY A 30 5.45 5.38 -0.76
CA GLY A 30 5.03 4.91 -2.07
C GLY A 30 3.51 4.88 -2.13
N ILE A 31 2.93 5.47 -3.17
CA ILE A 31 1.48 5.59 -3.35
C ILE A 31 1.08 4.90 -4.65
N ALA A 32 0.15 3.96 -4.56
CA ALA A 32 -0.50 3.36 -5.72
C ALA A 32 -2.02 3.36 -5.54
N ILE A 33 -2.74 3.34 -6.66
CA ILE A 33 -4.20 3.40 -6.67
C ILE A 33 -4.75 2.39 -7.66
N SER A 34 -5.89 1.77 -7.33
CA SER A 34 -6.59 0.91 -8.26
C SER A 34 -7.49 1.69 -9.22
N ASP A 35 -7.95 1.02 -10.27
CA ASP A 35 -9.13 1.47 -10.99
C ASP A 35 -10.41 1.31 -10.12
N GLY A 36 -11.51 1.92 -10.57
CA GLY A 36 -12.80 1.90 -9.84
C GLY A 36 -13.38 0.49 -9.67
N ASN A 37 -13.07 -0.45 -10.57
CA ASN A 37 -13.50 -1.85 -10.49
C ASN A 37 -12.55 -2.72 -9.67
N CYS A 38 -11.55 -2.14 -9.00
CA CYS A 38 -10.59 -2.85 -8.15
C CYS A 38 -9.91 -4.03 -8.88
N SER A 39 -9.63 -3.86 -10.18
CA SER A 39 -9.11 -4.90 -11.06
C SER A 39 -7.60 -4.79 -11.27
N ILE A 40 -7.11 -3.56 -11.42
CA ILE A 40 -5.70 -3.25 -11.76
C ILE A 40 -5.17 -2.20 -10.79
N ALA A 41 -3.96 -2.41 -10.29
CA ALA A 41 -3.20 -1.44 -9.50
C ALA A 41 -2.22 -0.65 -10.38
N LEU A 42 -2.21 0.67 -10.22
CA LEU A 42 -1.30 1.57 -10.94
C LEU A 42 -0.43 2.36 -9.96
N PRO A 43 0.89 2.48 -10.22
CA PRO A 43 1.73 3.37 -9.43
C PRO A 43 1.26 4.81 -9.64
N SER A 44 1.02 5.55 -8.56
CA SER A 44 0.62 6.96 -8.63
C SER A 44 1.83 7.86 -8.48
N GLU A 45 2.43 7.87 -7.29
CA GLU A 45 3.56 8.75 -6.98
C GLU A 45 4.38 8.26 -5.79
N VAL A 46 5.53 8.89 -5.57
CA VAL A 46 6.36 8.69 -4.38
C VAL A 46 6.39 10.01 -3.63
N TYR A 47 5.65 10.08 -2.52
CA TYR A 47 5.56 11.26 -1.68
C TYR A 47 6.80 11.37 -0.78
N ILE A 48 7.48 12.50 -0.80
CA ILE A 48 8.61 12.77 0.11
C ILE A 48 8.04 13.29 1.42
N ARG A 49 8.32 12.56 2.51
CA ARG A 49 7.78 12.88 3.83
C ARG A 49 8.33 14.22 4.33
N ASN A 50 7.50 14.94 5.08
CA ASN A 50 7.85 16.22 5.68
C ASN A 50 7.56 16.16 7.18
N LYS A 51 6.65 17.00 7.68
CA LYS A 51 6.12 16.92 9.04
C LYS A 51 4.89 16.02 9.03
N THR A 52 4.75 15.21 10.08
CA THR A 52 3.69 14.22 10.20
C THR A 52 2.29 14.76 9.86
N ASP A 53 1.93 15.95 10.36
CA ASP A 53 0.60 16.53 10.08
C ASP A 53 0.40 16.89 8.61
N LYS A 54 1.47 17.37 7.94
CA LYS A 54 1.43 17.66 6.50
C LYS A 54 1.29 16.38 5.68
N ASP A 55 1.98 15.31 6.10
CA ASP A 55 1.90 13.99 5.47
C ASP A 55 0.45 13.47 5.54
N PHE A 56 -0.22 13.60 6.69
CA PHE A 56 -1.60 13.15 6.87
C PHE A 56 -2.62 14.00 6.10
N ILE A 57 -2.46 15.33 6.10
CA ILE A 57 -3.29 16.23 5.30
C ILE A 57 -3.15 15.87 3.81
N TYR A 58 -1.94 15.61 3.34
CA TYR A 58 -1.69 15.20 1.97
C TYR A 58 -2.47 13.92 1.60
N ILE A 59 -2.34 12.88 2.44
CA ILE A 59 -3.03 11.59 2.22
C ILE A 59 -4.56 11.78 2.24
N LYS A 60 -5.07 12.60 3.17
CA LYS A 60 -6.51 12.92 3.25
C LYS A 60 -7.02 13.57 1.96
N GLU A 61 -6.30 14.57 1.46
CA GLU A 61 -6.68 15.25 0.22
C GLU A 61 -6.56 14.33 -1.00
N PHE A 62 -5.55 13.46 -1.04
CA PHE A 62 -5.43 12.43 -2.08
C PHE A 62 -6.63 11.47 -2.08
N ILE A 63 -7.03 10.98 -0.90
CA ILE A 63 -8.19 10.10 -0.72
C ILE A 63 -9.46 10.75 -1.23
N LYS A 64 -9.70 12.01 -0.84
CA LYS A 64 -10.88 12.77 -1.28
C LYS A 64 -10.90 13.00 -2.77
N LYS A 65 -9.79 13.49 -3.33
CA LYS A 65 -9.66 13.81 -4.76
C LYS A 65 -9.96 12.62 -5.65
N ASN A 66 -9.53 11.42 -5.25
CA ASN A 66 -9.68 10.20 -6.03
C ASN A 66 -10.88 9.35 -5.59
N ASN A 67 -11.72 9.85 -4.68
CA ASN A 67 -12.88 9.15 -4.14
C ASN A 67 -12.55 7.71 -3.65
N VAL A 68 -11.47 7.57 -2.89
CA VAL A 68 -10.97 6.27 -2.44
C VAL A 68 -11.92 5.67 -1.39
N GLN A 69 -12.17 4.36 -1.48
CA GLN A 69 -13.04 3.64 -0.52
C GLN A 69 -12.29 3.00 0.65
N ALA A 70 -11.03 2.64 0.47
CA ALA A 70 -10.20 2.00 1.49
C ALA A 70 -8.71 2.28 1.25
N VAL A 71 -7.94 2.28 2.33
CA VAL A 71 -6.48 2.34 2.29
C VAL A 71 -5.89 1.01 2.71
N ILE A 72 -4.98 0.49 1.91
CA ILE A 72 -4.15 -0.67 2.25
C ILE A 72 -2.80 -0.15 2.69
N ILE A 73 -2.34 -0.60 3.86
CA ILE A 73 -1.00 -0.30 4.35
C ILE A 73 -0.23 -1.60 4.41
N GLY A 74 0.91 -1.61 3.73
CA GLY A 74 1.81 -2.74 3.76
C GLY A 74 2.50 -2.89 5.12
N MET A 75 2.59 -4.14 5.59
CA MET A 75 3.16 -4.52 6.87
C MET A 75 4.48 -5.27 6.65
N PRO A 76 5.61 -4.72 7.13
CA PRO A 76 6.92 -5.32 6.96
C PRO A 76 7.16 -6.41 8.02
N TYR A 77 6.36 -7.48 7.95
CA TYR A 77 6.53 -8.65 8.81
C TYR A 77 7.88 -9.32 8.55
N ASN A 78 8.45 -9.93 9.60
CA ASN A 78 9.64 -10.77 9.46
C ASN A 78 9.32 -12.02 8.65
N MET A 79 10.34 -12.70 8.13
CA MET A 79 10.13 -13.89 7.27
C MET A 79 9.34 -15.01 7.96
N ASP A 80 9.46 -15.13 9.29
CA ASP A 80 8.69 -16.07 10.13
C ASP A 80 7.25 -15.60 10.43
N GLY A 81 6.88 -14.39 10.00
CA GLY A 81 5.57 -13.79 10.23
C GLY A 81 5.47 -12.97 11.52
N SER A 82 6.55 -12.89 12.29
CA SER A 82 6.58 -12.07 13.50
C SER A 82 6.62 -10.57 13.20
N GLU A 83 6.16 -9.76 14.16
CA GLU A 83 6.21 -8.30 14.08
C GLU A 83 7.54 -7.77 14.64
N GLY A 84 8.30 -7.04 13.82
CA GLY A 84 9.48 -6.30 14.26
C GLY A 84 9.19 -4.83 14.56
N GLU A 85 10.24 -4.06 14.87
CA GLU A 85 10.16 -2.62 15.15
C GLU A 85 9.49 -1.82 14.01
N LYS A 86 9.72 -2.23 12.76
CA LYS A 86 9.10 -1.59 11.59
C LYS A 86 7.58 -1.73 11.59
N CYS A 87 7.04 -2.87 12.01
CA CYS A 87 5.60 -3.07 12.15
C CYS A 87 5.02 -2.11 13.20
N PHE A 88 5.72 -1.89 14.31
CA PHE A 88 5.31 -0.93 15.33
C PHE A 88 5.25 0.52 14.79
N VAL A 89 6.26 0.92 14.02
CA VAL A 89 6.29 2.24 13.36
C VAL A 89 5.10 2.43 12.43
N VAL A 90 4.81 1.44 11.57
CA VAL A 90 3.67 1.46 10.64
C VAL A 90 2.33 1.52 11.40
N LYS A 91 2.18 0.75 12.48
CA LYS A 91 0.98 0.78 13.32
C LYS A 91 0.75 2.14 13.97
N ASN A 92 1.80 2.78 14.49
CA ASN A 92 1.69 4.11 15.08
C ASN A 92 1.34 5.17 14.04
N PHE A 93 1.92 5.09 12.85
CA PHE A 93 1.53 5.94 11.71
C PHE A 93 0.06 5.75 11.38
N THR A 94 -0.40 4.51 11.28
CA THR A 94 -1.79 4.16 10.93
C THR A 94 -2.79 4.71 11.95
N LYS A 95 -2.50 4.54 13.25
CA LYS A 95 -3.35 5.05 14.34
C LYS A 95 -3.56 6.56 14.23
N LYS A 96 -2.47 7.31 14.00
CA LYS A 96 -2.55 8.76 13.81
C LYS A 96 -3.26 9.13 12.51
N LEU A 97 -3.01 8.41 11.41
CA LEU A 97 -3.68 8.66 10.14
C LEU A 97 -5.22 8.54 10.24
N LEU A 98 -5.73 7.60 11.06
CA LEU A 98 -7.17 7.45 11.31
C LEU A 98 -7.82 8.68 11.95
N GLU A 99 -7.06 9.54 12.62
CA GLU A 99 -7.58 10.81 13.14
C GLU A 99 -7.84 11.84 12.03
N PHE A 100 -7.25 11.64 10.84
CA PHE A 100 -7.34 12.55 9.71
C PHE A 100 -8.30 12.06 8.62
N ILE A 101 -8.50 10.75 8.50
CA ILE A 101 -9.26 10.13 7.42
C ILE A 101 -10.49 9.37 7.93
N ASP A 102 -11.56 9.43 7.15
CA ASP A 102 -12.82 8.77 7.48
C ASP A 102 -13.04 7.48 6.67
N ILE A 103 -11.98 6.85 6.17
CA ILE A 103 -12.06 5.58 5.41
C ILE A 103 -11.36 4.43 6.13
N ASN A 104 -11.76 3.19 5.83
CA ASN A 104 -11.20 2.01 6.49
C ASN A 104 -9.75 1.80 6.05
N ILE A 105 -8.94 1.32 6.99
CA ILE A 105 -7.57 0.89 6.73
C ILE A 105 -7.48 -0.63 6.87
N ILE A 106 -6.77 -1.28 5.96
CA ILE A 106 -6.50 -2.72 5.99
C ILE A 106 -4.99 -2.93 5.95
N TYR A 107 -4.52 -3.86 6.77
CA TYR A 107 -3.12 -4.29 6.72
C TYR A 107 -2.92 -5.40 5.70
N TRP A 108 -1.84 -5.29 4.92
CA TRP A 108 -1.44 -6.30 3.95
C TRP A 108 -0.01 -6.77 4.17
N ASP A 109 0.20 -8.07 4.06
CA ASP A 109 1.50 -8.70 4.27
C ASP A 109 2.41 -8.50 3.04
N GLU A 110 3.55 -7.81 3.21
CA GLU A 110 4.46 -7.46 2.12
C GLU A 110 5.41 -8.59 1.70
N ARG A 111 5.50 -9.69 2.48
CA ARG A 111 6.56 -10.72 2.36
C ARG A 111 6.60 -11.44 1.02
N MET A 112 5.46 -11.55 0.33
CA MET A 112 5.34 -12.30 -0.93
C MET A 112 5.89 -11.54 -2.14
N SER A 113 6.21 -10.26 -2.00
CA SER A 113 6.37 -9.39 -3.15
C SER A 113 7.81 -9.40 -3.73
N THR A 114 8.84 -9.44 -2.91
CA THR A 114 10.22 -9.14 -3.37
C THR A 114 10.80 -10.21 -4.31
N LEU A 115 10.62 -11.50 -4.00
CA LEU A 115 11.13 -12.60 -4.84
C LEU A 115 10.39 -12.74 -6.18
N ALA A 116 9.07 -12.48 -6.18
CA ALA A 116 8.27 -12.48 -7.40
C ALA A 116 8.59 -11.25 -8.27
N GLN A 117 8.80 -10.08 -7.67
CA GLN A 117 9.16 -8.84 -8.34
C GLN A 117 10.54 -8.89 -8.99
N GLU A 118 11.54 -9.48 -8.34
CA GLU A 118 12.88 -9.62 -8.93
C GLU A 118 12.84 -10.50 -10.18
N LYS A 119 12.04 -11.58 -10.18
CA LYS A 119 11.89 -12.46 -11.36
C LYS A 119 11.34 -11.75 -12.59
N ILE A 120 10.39 -10.83 -12.43
CA ILE A 120 9.80 -10.06 -13.54
C ILE A 120 10.84 -9.18 -14.26
N LEU A 121 11.89 -8.74 -13.55
CA LEU A 121 12.92 -7.85 -14.10
C LEU A 121 14.18 -8.58 -14.59
N ILE A 122 14.27 -9.90 -14.41
CA ILE A 122 15.39 -10.70 -14.93
C ILE A 122 15.35 -10.78 -16.47
N ASP A 123 14.18 -10.56 -17.08
CA ASP A 123 13.95 -10.73 -18.52
C ASP A 123 14.47 -9.58 -19.42
N LYS A 124 15.01 -8.50 -18.84
CA LYS A 124 15.34 -7.25 -19.58
C LYS A 124 16.81 -6.81 -19.54
N ASP A 125 17.75 -7.71 -19.24
CA ASP A 125 19.20 -7.43 -19.25
C ASP A 125 19.62 -6.18 -18.42
N VAL A 126 18.84 -5.90 -17.35
CA VAL A 126 19.01 -4.70 -16.53
C VAL A 126 19.91 -5.00 -15.34
N THR A 127 20.90 -4.14 -15.07
CA THR A 127 21.79 -4.27 -13.91
C THR A 127 21.02 -4.30 -12.58
N ARG A 128 21.54 -5.04 -11.58
CA ARG A 128 20.90 -5.17 -10.24
C ARG A 128 20.50 -3.82 -9.62
N LYS A 129 21.36 -2.80 -9.74
CA LYS A 129 21.11 -1.45 -9.21
C LYS A 129 19.95 -0.73 -9.91
N LYS A 130 19.83 -0.88 -11.23
CA LYS A 130 18.72 -0.32 -12.01
C LYS A 130 17.41 -1.07 -11.71
N ARG A 131 17.46 -2.40 -11.57
CA ARG A 131 16.28 -3.21 -11.16
C ARG A 131 15.72 -2.77 -9.82
N LYS A 132 16.58 -2.63 -8.81
CA LYS A 132 16.17 -2.16 -7.47
C LYS A 132 15.43 -0.83 -7.53
N LYS A 133 15.91 0.14 -8.30
CA LYS A 133 15.21 1.44 -8.47
C LYS A 133 13.82 1.30 -9.10
N VAL A 134 13.66 0.38 -10.06
CA VAL A 134 12.37 0.12 -10.70
C VAL A 134 11.43 -0.60 -9.72
N ILE A 135 11.93 -1.60 -8.99
CA ILE A 135 11.17 -2.30 -7.94
C ILE A 135 10.69 -1.31 -6.89
N ASP A 136 11.59 -0.48 -6.35
CA ASP A 136 11.25 0.52 -5.33
C ASP A 136 10.18 1.52 -5.80
N LYS A 137 10.08 1.78 -7.11
CA LYS A 137 9.07 2.68 -7.67
C LYS A 137 7.71 1.99 -7.87
N LEU A 138 7.72 0.67 -8.04
CA LEU A 138 6.54 -0.14 -8.31
C LEU A 138 6.05 -0.95 -7.11
N ALA A 139 6.81 -0.95 -6.00
CA ALA A 139 6.52 -1.73 -4.80
C ALA A 139 5.07 -1.50 -4.33
N ALA A 140 4.66 -0.22 -4.27
CA ALA A 140 3.31 0.15 -3.86
C ALA A 140 2.21 -0.45 -4.75
N SER A 141 2.40 -0.44 -6.08
CA SER A 141 1.44 -1.03 -7.02
C SER A 141 1.43 -2.55 -6.98
N TYR A 142 2.58 -3.19 -6.73
CA TYR A 142 2.64 -4.65 -6.68
C TYR A 142 1.91 -5.23 -5.47
N PHE A 143 2.10 -4.67 -4.28
CA PHE A 143 1.37 -5.18 -3.12
C PHE A 143 -0.12 -4.84 -3.21
N LEU A 144 -0.48 -3.68 -3.78
CA LEU A 144 -1.87 -3.36 -4.08
C LEU A 144 -2.47 -4.39 -5.03
N GLN A 145 -1.78 -4.73 -6.12
CA GLN A 145 -2.25 -5.75 -7.07
C GLN A 145 -2.47 -7.09 -6.36
N SER A 146 -1.54 -7.50 -5.49
CA SER A 146 -1.69 -8.73 -4.70
C SER A 146 -2.93 -8.71 -3.80
N PHE A 147 -3.27 -7.57 -3.21
CA PHE A 147 -4.50 -7.40 -2.45
C PHE A 147 -5.74 -7.47 -3.34
N LEU A 148 -5.74 -6.78 -4.49
CA LEU A 148 -6.85 -6.81 -5.44
C LEU A 148 -7.12 -8.24 -5.95
N ASP A 149 -6.06 -9.01 -6.20
CA ASP A 149 -6.20 -10.40 -6.61
C ASP A 149 -6.78 -11.26 -5.49
N PHE A 150 -6.40 -11.04 -4.23
CA PHE A 150 -7.03 -11.70 -3.08
C PHE A 150 -8.54 -11.44 -2.97
N LEU A 151 -9.02 -10.25 -3.37
CA LEU A 151 -10.46 -9.93 -3.38
C LEU A 151 -11.24 -10.70 -4.45
N LYS A 152 -10.58 -11.15 -5.52
CA LYS A 152 -11.22 -11.86 -6.65
C LYS A 152 -11.39 -13.37 -6.40
N TYR A 153 -10.49 -13.97 -5.60
CA TYR A 153 -10.58 -15.37 -5.16
C TYR A 153 -11.45 -15.48 -3.91
#